data_AF-A0A7F8PZL2-F1
#
_entry.id   AF-A0A7F8PZL2-F1
#
_cell.length_a   1.000
_cell.length_b   1.000
_cell.length_c   1.000
_cell.angle_alpha   90.00
_cell.angle_beta   90.00
_cell.angle_gamma   90.00
#
_symmetry.space_group_name_H-M   'P 1'
#
loop_
_entity.id
_entity.type
_entity.pdbx_description
1 polymer ?
#
loop_
_entity_poly.entity_id
_entity_poly.type
_entity_poly.pdbx_seq_one_letter_code
_entity_poly.pdbx_strand_id
1 'polypeptide(L)'
;MEYSTPLQKLAKYQLTWRDLPEILMSFSEEEKYQLRKFVNKSYLLDKRAHRQVYYSLIDILLAYCYETRVTEGEKNVESAWNIRKLSPTLCWFETWTNVHEILVSFGRRVLCYPLYRHFKLVMKAYRDTIKILQLGPKSWQLLQKP
;
A
#
# COMPACT_ATOMS: atom_id res chain seq x y z
N MET A 1 32.17 15.10 1.88
CA MET A 1 30.72 15.07 1.57
C MET A 1 30.42 13.71 0.96
N GLU A 2 29.88 12.78 1.74
CA GLU A 2 29.42 11.50 1.18
C GLU A 2 28.11 11.74 0.42
N TYR A 3 28.18 11.69 -0.91
CA TYR A 3 26.99 11.70 -1.75
C TYR A 3 26.23 10.38 -1.52
N SER A 4 25.13 10.47 -0.76
CA SER A 4 24.22 9.35 -0.56
C SER A 4 23.66 8.93 -1.92
N THR A 5 23.81 7.66 -2.29
CA THR A 5 23.26 7.18 -3.57
C THR A 5 21.74 7.36 -3.61
N PRO A 6 21.11 7.46 -4.80
CA PRO A 6 19.65 7.58 -4.91
C PRO A 6 18.90 6.50 -4.11
N LEU A 7 19.42 5.26 -4.11
CA LEU A 7 18.91 4.15 -3.29
C LEU A 7 19.00 4.41 -1.78
N GLN A 8 20.11 4.98 -1.31
CA GLN A 8 20.26 5.31 0.10
C GLN A 8 19.33 6.46 0.51
N LYS A 9 19.05 7.42 -0.39
CA LYS A 9 18.05 8.48 -0.17
C LYS A 9 16.64 7.90 -0.03
N LEU A 10 16.22 7.04 -0.97
CA LEU A 10 14.90 6.39 -0.94
C LEU A 10 14.72 5.44 0.25
N ALA A 11 15.78 4.75 0.67
CA ALA A 11 15.75 3.91 1.87
C ALA A 11 15.63 4.72 3.17
N LYS A 12 16.12 5.97 3.16
CA LYS A 12 16.02 6.94 4.26
C LYS A 12 14.72 7.74 4.22
N TYR A 13 14.06 7.85 3.06
CA TYR A 13 12.79 8.57 2.93
C TYR A 13 11.78 8.08 3.99
N GLN A 14 11.34 9.03 4.80
CA GLN A 14 10.40 8.80 5.89
C GLN A 14 9.01 9.12 5.36
N LEU A 15 8.16 8.10 5.29
CA LEU A 15 6.78 8.29 4.84
C LEU A 15 6.06 9.15 5.87
N THR A 16 5.24 10.07 5.37
CA THR A 16 4.42 11.00 6.15
C THR A 16 3.59 10.30 7.22
N TRP A 17 3.05 9.11 6.93
CA TRP A 17 2.24 8.31 7.85
C TRP A 17 2.98 7.76 9.09
N ARG A 18 4.29 7.98 9.23
CA ARG A 18 5.04 7.49 10.40
C ARG A 18 4.84 8.32 11.66
N ASP A 19 4.52 9.61 11.48
CA ASP A 19 4.53 10.60 12.56
C ASP A 19 3.23 11.43 12.59
N LEU A 20 2.16 10.97 11.94
CA LEU A 20 0.88 11.70 11.94
C LEU A 20 0.20 11.58 13.32
N PRO A 21 -0.13 12.71 13.98
CA PRO A 21 -1.07 12.70 15.09
C PRO A 21 -2.42 12.13 14.63
N GLU A 22 -3.15 11.48 15.53
CA GLU A 22 -4.46 10.86 15.26
C GLU A 22 -5.46 11.81 14.55
N ILE A 23 -5.33 13.12 14.80
CA ILE A 23 -6.14 14.22 14.23
C ILE A 23 -5.90 14.45 12.73
N LEU A 24 -4.71 14.12 12.21
CA LEU A 24 -4.34 14.32 10.80
C LEU A 24 -4.79 13.19 9.88
N MET A 25 -5.48 12.16 10.41
CA MET A 25 -5.97 11.03 9.62
C MET A 25 -7.33 11.28 8.95
N SER A 26 -7.77 12.54 8.84
CA SER A 26 -9.00 12.87 8.13
C SER A 26 -8.78 12.92 6.63
N PHE A 27 -9.73 12.39 5.85
CA PHE A 27 -9.69 12.48 4.40
C PHE A 27 -9.75 13.93 3.94
N SER A 28 -8.99 14.26 2.89
CA SER A 28 -9.16 15.52 2.17
C SER A 28 -10.54 15.61 1.52
N GLU A 29 -10.96 16.82 1.12
CA GLU A 29 -12.24 16.97 0.42
C GLU A 29 -12.27 16.24 -0.93
N GLU A 30 -11.12 16.19 -1.61
CA GLU A 30 -10.95 15.42 -2.84
C GLU A 30 -11.10 13.92 -2.58
N GLU A 31 -10.49 13.40 -1.51
CA GLU A 31 -10.62 11.99 -1.13
C GLU A 31 -12.05 11.64 -0.76
N LYS A 32 -12.73 12.50 0.03
CA LYS A 32 -14.17 12.34 0.34
C LYS A 32 -15.02 12.35 -0.92
N TYR A 33 -14.72 13.23 -1.88
CA TYR A 33 -15.43 13.31 -3.15
C TYR A 33 -15.23 12.04 -3.99
N GLN A 34 -14.01 11.50 -4.06
CA GLN A 34 -13.78 10.21 -4.73
C GLN A 34 -14.51 9.07 -4.03
N LEU A 35 -14.53 9.06 -2.69
CA LEU A 35 -15.23 8.02 -1.93
C LEU A 35 -16.74 8.04 -2.17
N ARG A 36 -17.33 9.22 -2.36
CA ARG A 36 -18.76 9.38 -2.71
C ARG A 36 -19.11 8.85 -4.11
N LYS A 37 -18.14 8.68 -5.02
CA LYS A 37 -18.38 8.07 -6.34
C LYS A 37 -18.60 6.58 -6.27
N PHE A 38 -18.16 5.91 -5.20
CA PHE A 38 -18.41 4.48 -5.05
C PHE A 38 -19.88 4.22 -4.73
N VAL A 39 -20.44 3.21 -5.39
CA VAL A 39 -21.80 2.76 -5.09
C VAL A 39 -21.80 2.12 -3.70
N ASN A 40 -22.66 2.61 -2.81
CA ASN A 40 -22.86 2.00 -1.50
C ASN A 40 -23.57 0.64 -1.68
N LYS A 41 -22.79 -0.45 -1.65
CA LYS A 41 -23.27 -1.82 -1.76
C LYS A 41 -22.94 -2.59 -0.50
N SER A 42 -23.92 -3.31 0.03
CA SER A 42 -23.69 -4.32 1.05
C SER A 42 -23.27 -5.64 0.39
N TYR A 43 -22.25 -6.29 0.94
CA TYR A 43 -21.75 -7.57 0.46
C TYR A 43 -21.94 -8.63 1.54
N LEU A 44 -22.60 -9.74 1.19
CA LEU A 44 -22.70 -10.92 2.05
C LEU A 44 -21.50 -11.82 1.75
N LEU A 45 -20.41 -11.63 2.49
CA LEU A 45 -19.17 -12.38 2.31
C LEU A 45 -19.10 -13.53 3.30
N ASP A 46 -18.88 -14.75 2.79
CA ASP A 46 -18.56 -15.90 3.64
C ASP A 46 -17.15 -15.76 4.26
N LYS A 47 -16.80 -16.68 5.17
CA LYS A 47 -15.50 -16.64 5.86
C LYS A 47 -14.31 -16.75 4.89
N ARG A 48 -14.49 -17.47 3.78
CA ARG A 48 -13.45 -17.65 2.77
C ARG A 48 -13.25 -16.35 1.97
N ALA A 49 -14.32 -15.74 1.50
CA ALA A 49 -14.26 -14.48 0.77
C ALA A 49 -13.70 -13.35 1.63
N HIS A 50 -14.09 -13.26 2.90
CA HIS A 50 -13.48 -12.31 3.84
C HIS A 50 -11.96 -12.43 3.91
N ARG A 51 -11.44 -13.66 4.05
CA ARG A 51 -9.97 -13.87 4.05
C ARG A 51 -9.32 -13.42 2.75
N GLN A 52 -9.93 -13.74 1.60
CA GLN A 52 -9.39 -13.33 0.30
C GLN A 52 -9.37 -11.81 0.14
N VAL A 53 -10.39 -11.10 0.64
CA VAL A 53 -10.41 -9.64 0.66
C VAL A 53 -9.24 -9.09 1.48
N TYR A 54 -9.00 -9.62 2.69
CA TYR A 54 -7.88 -9.16 3.51
C TYR A 54 -6.51 -9.47 2.89
N TYR A 55 -6.34 -10.65 2.28
CA TYR A 55 -5.11 -10.98 1.58
C TYR A 55 -4.86 -10.06 0.37
N SER A 56 -5.90 -9.81 -0.42
CA SER A 56 -5.86 -8.89 -1.56
C SER A 56 -5.52 -7.47 -1.11
N LEU A 57 -6.07 -7.03 0.03
CA LEU A 57 -5.76 -5.73 0.62
C LEU A 57 -4.28 -5.64 1.03
N ILE A 58 -3.74 -6.66 1.69
CA ILE A 58 -2.31 -6.69 2.06
C ILE A 58 -1.43 -6.59 0.81
N ASP A 59 -1.74 -7.38 -0.23
CA ASP A 59 -0.99 -7.37 -1.50
C ASP A 59 -0.96 -5.98 -2.16
N ILE A 60 -2.12 -5.33 -2.26
CA ILE A 60 -2.24 -3.98 -2.83
C ILE A 60 -1.51 -2.94 -1.97
N LEU A 61 -1.63 -3.03 -0.65
CA LEU A 61 -0.97 -2.08 0.27
C LEU A 61 0.56 -2.19 0.21
N LEU A 62 1.11 -3.39 0.03
CA LEU A 62 2.55 -3.59 -0.16
C LEU A 62 3.05 -2.86 -1.41
N ALA A 63 2.36 -3.05 -2.53
CA ALA A 63 2.66 -2.37 -3.78
C ALA A 63 2.55 -0.84 -3.65
N TYR A 64 1.52 -0.35 -2.99
CA TYR A 64 1.32 1.07 -2.71
C TYR A 64 2.43 1.67 -1.81
N CYS A 65 2.83 0.94 -0.75
CA CYS A 65 3.89 1.39 0.15
C CYS A 65 5.24 1.47 -0.56
N TYR A 66 5.54 0.50 -1.42
CA TYR A 66 6.74 0.57 -2.26
C TYR A 66 6.69 1.77 -3.20
N GLU A 67 5.58 1.96 -3.91
CA GLU A 67 5.43 3.04 -4.89
C GLU A 67 5.62 4.41 -4.22
N THR A 68 4.89 4.67 -3.14
CA THR A 68 4.99 5.91 -2.38
C THR A 68 6.42 6.20 -1.91
N ARG A 69 7.22 5.16 -1.63
CA ARG A 69 8.64 5.35 -1.26
C ARG A 69 9.49 5.76 -2.44
N VAL A 70 9.39 5.03 -3.55
CA VAL A 70 10.29 5.25 -4.69
C VAL A 70 9.96 6.53 -5.43
N THR A 71 8.76 7.08 -5.23
CA THR A 71 8.37 8.38 -5.77
C THR A 71 8.31 9.50 -4.72
N GLU A 72 8.79 9.24 -3.50
CA GLU A 72 8.84 10.24 -2.43
C GLU A 72 7.46 10.90 -2.15
N GLY A 73 6.36 10.16 -2.37
CA GLY A 73 4.99 10.61 -2.16
C GLY A 73 4.28 11.15 -3.40
N GLU A 74 5.00 11.49 -4.47
CA GLU A 74 4.43 12.10 -5.67
C GLU A 74 4.15 11.05 -6.75
N LYS A 75 2.91 10.94 -7.22
CA LYS A 75 2.59 9.96 -8.27
C LYS A 75 3.05 10.47 -9.64
N ASN A 76 3.50 9.57 -10.49
CA ASN A 76 3.87 9.84 -11.88
C ASN A 76 3.18 8.84 -12.83
N VAL A 77 3.49 8.93 -14.13
CA VAL A 77 2.89 8.09 -15.17
C VAL A 77 3.17 6.59 -15.01
N GLU A 78 4.26 6.22 -14.34
CA GLU A 78 4.65 4.84 -14.07
C GLU A 78 4.03 4.28 -12.77
N SER A 79 3.43 5.12 -11.93
CA SER A 79 2.92 4.69 -10.62
C SER A 79 1.86 3.60 -10.73
N ALA A 80 0.94 3.74 -11.68
CA ALA A 80 -0.09 2.71 -11.93
C ALA A 80 0.54 1.40 -12.43
N TRP A 81 1.58 1.49 -13.26
CA TRP A 81 2.30 0.32 -13.77
C TRP A 81 3.06 -0.39 -12.66
N ASN A 82 3.81 0.33 -11.82
CA ASN A 82 4.52 -0.23 -10.68
C ASN A 82 3.57 -0.94 -9.71
N ILE A 83 2.49 -0.28 -9.29
CA ILE A 83 1.52 -0.89 -8.35
C ILE A 83 0.94 -2.17 -8.94
N ARG A 84 0.46 -2.11 -10.20
CA ARG A 84 -0.12 -3.29 -10.86
C ARG A 84 0.91 -4.41 -11.02
N LYS A 85 2.15 -4.10 -11.40
CA LYS A 85 3.20 -5.11 -11.56
C LYS A 85 3.65 -5.69 -10.23
N LEU A 86 3.57 -4.97 -9.13
CA LEU A 86 3.98 -5.49 -7.82
C LEU A 86 2.89 -6.24 -7.08
N SER A 87 1.61 -6.04 -7.42
CA SER A 87 0.46 -6.76 -6.86
C SER A 87 -0.04 -7.85 -7.83
N PRO A 88 0.22 -9.15 -7.57
CA PRO A 88 -0.37 -10.27 -8.30
C PRO A 88 -1.89 -10.26 -8.30
N THR A 89 -2.54 -9.76 -7.25
CA THR A 89 -3.99 -9.59 -7.23
C THR A 89 -4.47 -8.68 -8.38
N LEU A 90 -3.70 -7.64 -8.74
CA LEU A 90 -4.07 -6.70 -9.82
C LEU A 90 -3.58 -7.08 -11.22
N CYS A 91 -2.41 -7.72 -11.35
CA CYS A 91 -1.87 -8.09 -12.67
C CYS A 91 -2.20 -9.50 -13.13
N TRP A 92 -2.56 -10.39 -12.20
CA TRP A 92 -2.77 -11.81 -12.52
C TRP A 92 -4.01 -12.40 -11.84
N PHE A 93 -4.78 -11.59 -11.08
CA PHE A 93 -5.94 -12.05 -10.31
C PHE A 93 -5.60 -13.21 -9.36
N GLU A 94 -4.37 -13.19 -8.83
CA GLU A 94 -3.88 -14.23 -7.93
C GLU A 94 -4.69 -14.23 -6.62
N THR A 95 -4.99 -15.43 -6.13
CA THR A 95 -5.63 -15.65 -4.84
C THR A 95 -4.65 -16.26 -3.87
N TRP A 96 -4.73 -15.88 -2.60
CA TRP A 96 -3.69 -16.20 -1.63
C TRP A 96 -4.18 -17.24 -0.62
N THR A 97 -3.28 -18.11 -0.15
CA THR A 97 -3.61 -19.07 0.90
C THR A 97 -3.19 -18.57 2.27
N ASN A 98 -2.11 -17.79 2.34
CA ASN A 98 -1.54 -17.25 3.57
C ASN A 98 -0.74 -15.96 3.31
N VAL A 99 -0.46 -15.21 4.37
CA VAL A 99 0.26 -13.93 4.28
C VAL A 99 1.72 -14.10 3.86
N HIS A 100 2.37 -15.21 4.24
CA HIS A 100 3.77 -15.45 3.92
C HIS A 100 3.99 -15.53 2.40
N GLU A 101 3.10 -16.21 1.67
CA GLU A 101 3.13 -16.25 0.20
C GLU A 101 3.02 -14.86 -0.44
N ILE A 102 2.16 -14.00 0.10
CA ILE A 102 2.01 -12.61 -0.35
C ILE A 102 3.34 -11.86 -0.20
N LEU A 103 3.95 -11.95 0.99
CA LEU A 103 5.22 -11.28 1.28
C LEU A 103 6.32 -11.79 0.34
N VAL A 104 6.49 -13.11 0.22
CA VAL A 104 7.49 -13.71 -0.67
C VAL A 104 7.28 -13.29 -2.12
N SER A 105 6.04 -13.36 -2.60
CA SER A 105 5.71 -12.96 -3.97
C SER A 105 6.04 -11.49 -4.19
N PHE A 106 5.54 -10.57 -3.37
CA PHE A 106 5.87 -9.15 -3.45
C PHE A 106 7.38 -8.89 -3.45
N GLY A 107 8.13 -9.55 -2.55
CA GLY A 107 9.58 -9.40 -2.47
C GLY A 107 10.28 -9.82 -3.77
N ARG A 108 9.91 -10.96 -4.35
CA ARG A 108 10.42 -11.42 -5.65
C ARG A 108 10.09 -10.43 -6.76
N ARG A 109 8.87 -9.90 -6.78
CA ARG A 109 8.41 -8.96 -7.81
C ARG A 109 9.14 -7.62 -7.74
N VAL A 110 9.40 -7.10 -6.54
CA VAL A 110 10.24 -5.90 -6.35
C VAL A 110 11.66 -6.12 -6.88
N LEU A 111 12.19 -7.32 -6.78
CA LEU A 111 13.53 -7.65 -7.28
C LEU A 111 13.57 -7.91 -8.80
N CYS A 112 12.41 -8.05 -9.47
CA CYS A 112 12.34 -8.38 -10.89
C CYS A 112 11.85 -7.23 -11.79
N TYR A 113 10.82 -6.48 -11.37
CA TYR A 113 10.09 -5.59 -12.28
C TYR A 113 10.45 -4.10 -12.22
N PRO A 114 10.46 -3.43 -11.05
CA PRO A 114 10.53 -1.98 -11.01
C PRO A 114 11.96 -1.47 -11.26
N LEU A 115 12.11 -0.16 -11.43
CA LEU A 115 13.41 0.49 -11.60
C LEU A 115 14.38 0.17 -10.43
N TYR A 116 13.90 0.29 -9.18
CA TYR A 116 14.71 0.10 -7.97
C TYR A 116 14.58 -1.30 -7.35
N ARG A 117 15.39 -2.24 -7.81
CA ARG A 117 15.37 -3.66 -7.37
C ARG A 117 16.25 -3.90 -6.15
N HIS A 118 15.77 -3.56 -4.96
CA HIS A 118 16.57 -3.65 -3.74
C HIS A 118 15.79 -4.21 -2.53
N PHE A 119 16.34 -5.24 -1.86
CA PHE A 119 15.65 -5.93 -0.75
C PHE A 119 15.38 -5.02 0.47
N LYS A 120 16.26 -4.05 0.77
CA LYS A 120 15.96 -3.02 1.79
C LYS A 120 14.65 -2.27 1.53
N LEU A 121 14.26 -2.02 0.26
CA LEU A 121 12.99 -1.37 -0.07
C LEU A 121 11.80 -2.30 0.21
N VAL A 122 11.95 -3.60 -0.05
CA VAL A 122 10.97 -4.64 0.34
C VAL A 122 10.70 -4.60 1.84
N MET A 123 11.77 -4.68 2.63
CA MET A 123 11.66 -4.68 4.10
C MET A 123 11.08 -3.37 4.65
N LYS A 124 11.34 -2.25 3.98
CA LYS A 124 10.76 -0.96 4.37
C LYS A 124 9.26 -0.93 4.04
N ALA A 125 8.85 -1.36 2.85
CA ALA A 125 7.45 -1.47 2.48
C ALA A 125 6.66 -2.36 3.45
N TYR A 126 7.20 -3.52 3.85
CA TYR A 126 6.59 -4.37 4.89
C TYR A 126 6.28 -3.60 6.18
N ARG A 127 7.28 -2.86 6.69
CA ARG A 127 7.12 -2.10 7.93
C ARG A 127 6.05 -1.02 7.81
N ASP A 128 5.93 -0.38 6.65
CA ASP A 128 4.93 0.66 6.46
C ASP A 128 3.53 0.08 6.29
N THR A 129 3.39 -1.04 5.58
CA THR A 129 2.12 -1.76 5.50
C THR A 129 1.64 -2.20 6.88
N ILE A 130 2.53 -2.71 7.73
CA ILE A 130 2.20 -3.04 9.13
C ILE A 130 1.71 -1.80 9.88
N LYS A 131 2.40 -0.66 9.74
CA LYS A 131 1.97 0.60 10.39
C LYS A 131 0.60 1.05 9.91
N ILE A 132 0.34 1.05 8.61
CA ILE A 132 -0.98 1.40 8.05
C ILE A 132 -2.08 0.50 8.64
N LEU A 133 -1.82 -0.82 8.71
CA LEU A 133 -2.78 -1.77 9.27
C LEU A 133 -3.00 -1.57 10.78
N GLN A 134 -1.97 -1.19 11.54
CA GLN A 134 -2.06 -0.91 12.98
C GLN A 134 -2.85 0.37 13.30
N LEU A 135 -2.74 1.41 12.46
CA LEU A 135 -3.54 2.63 12.61
C LEU A 135 -5.05 2.34 12.46
N GLY A 136 -5.38 1.35 11.62
CA GLY A 136 -6.70 0.77 11.54
C GLY A 136 -7.82 1.75 11.14
N PRO A 137 -9.08 1.31 11.18
CA PRO A 137 -10.21 2.09 10.68
C PRO A 137 -10.67 3.28 11.51
N LYS A 138 -10.03 3.58 12.65
CA LYS A 138 -10.53 4.58 13.60
C LYS A 138 -10.53 6.00 13.01
N SER A 139 -9.66 6.27 12.04
CA SER A 139 -9.68 7.46 11.19
C SER A 139 -10.89 7.54 10.24
N TRP A 140 -11.45 6.40 9.84
CA TRP A 140 -12.54 6.29 8.86
C TRP A 140 -13.92 6.55 9.46
N GLN A 141 -14.04 6.65 10.79
CA GLN A 141 -15.31 6.96 11.47
C GLN A 141 -15.84 8.38 11.15
N LEU A 142 -15.00 9.25 10.56
CA LEU A 142 -15.41 10.60 10.12
C LEU A 142 -16.32 10.60 8.88
N LEU A 143 -16.51 9.45 8.21
CA LEU A 143 -17.47 9.30 7.11
C LEU A 143 -18.88 8.90 7.58
N GLN A 144 -19.09 8.66 8.88
CA GLN A 144 -20.36 8.18 9.43
C GLN A 144 -21.13 9.22 10.24
N LYS A 145 -20.64 10.47 10.36
CA LYS A 145 -21.48 11.55 10.90
C LYS A 145 -22.29 12.18 9.75
N PRO A 146 -23.62 12.29 9.91
CA PRO A 146 -24.48 12.93 8.92
C PRO A 146 -24.07 14.38 8.65
#